data_AF-A0A2V5UDY3-F1
#
_entry.id   AF-A0A2V5UDY3-F1
#
_cell.length_a   1.000
_cell.length_b   1.000
_cell.length_c   1.000
_cell.angle_alpha   90.00
_cell.angle_beta   90.00
_cell.angle_gamma   90.00
#
_symmetry.space_group_name_H-M   'P 1'
#
loop_
_entity.id
_entity.type
_entity.pdbx_description
1 polymer ?
#
loop_
_entity_poly.entity_id
_entity_poly.type
_entity_poly.pdbx_seq_one_letter_code
_entity_poly.pdbx_strand_id
1 'polypeptide(L)'
;MPARIPSHNIVREIVRKLSRSWWQGLFVIAAVAAASVLTLISLRDFQREAVPPENRPIQSHIAGYVSSNACRACHPGNYASWHASFHRTMTQVATPGSLPPDMDKLELAFNGREYKAERRGNKFFVRTRPQGGDYGEPQQVVLATGSHNLQILWLETGDGRTLQQFPFGYIVAEKMWAPTVETFLIPPRIKEYY
;
A
#
# COMPACT_ATOMS: atom_id res chain seq x y z
N MET A 1 -54.35 36.34 -55.40
CA MET A 1 -53.96 36.35 -53.98
C MET A 1 -52.75 35.44 -53.80
N PRO A 2 -51.57 35.92 -53.37
CA PRO A 2 -50.43 35.05 -53.14
C PRO A 2 -50.53 34.39 -51.75
N ALA A 3 -50.32 33.08 -51.69
CA ALA A 3 -50.34 32.31 -50.46
C ALA A 3 -49.12 32.65 -49.59
N ARG A 4 -49.37 33.14 -48.37
CA ARG A 4 -48.36 33.49 -47.36
C ARG A 4 -47.86 32.19 -46.72
N ILE A 5 -46.64 31.75 -47.03
CA ILE A 5 -46.00 30.62 -46.33
C ILE A 5 -45.79 31.02 -44.85
N PRO A 6 -46.21 30.21 -43.87
CA PRO A 6 -46.13 30.58 -42.46
C PRO A 6 -44.68 30.45 -41.95
N SER A 7 -43.98 31.58 -41.88
CA SER A 7 -42.61 31.71 -41.38
C SER A 7 -42.41 31.21 -39.93
N HIS A 8 -43.49 31.08 -39.15
CA HIS A 8 -43.46 30.67 -37.74
C HIS A 8 -42.96 29.24 -37.50
N ASN A 9 -43.21 28.30 -38.42
CA ASN A 9 -42.81 26.90 -38.24
C ASN A 9 -41.32 26.67 -38.53
N ILE A 10 -40.75 27.43 -39.48
CA ILE A 10 -39.34 27.32 -39.88
C ILE A 10 -38.42 27.84 -38.77
N VAL A 11 -38.76 28.98 -38.16
CA VAL A 11 -37.98 29.58 -37.06
C VAL A 11 -37.94 28.65 -35.84
N ARG A 12 -39.08 28.03 -35.48
CA ARG A 12 -39.16 27.13 -34.32
C ARG A 12 -38.33 25.86 -34.51
N GLU A 13 -38.28 25.33 -35.73
CA GLU A 13 -37.51 24.15 -36.06
C GLU A 13 -36.01 24.43 -36.15
N ILE A 14 -35.60 25.59 -36.67
CA ILE A 14 -34.22 26.07 -36.68
C ILE A 14 -33.71 26.29 -35.24
N VAL A 15 -34.50 26.96 -34.39
CA VAL A 15 -34.15 27.19 -32.98
C VAL A 15 -34.02 25.88 -32.20
N ARG A 16 -34.89 24.89 -32.46
CA ARG A 16 -34.82 23.55 -31.83
C ARG A 16 -33.64 22.71 -32.33
N LYS A 17 -33.26 22.84 -33.61
CA LYS A 17 -32.05 22.20 -34.16
C LYS A 17 -30.77 22.86 -33.64
N LEU A 18 -30.74 24.20 -33.53
CA LEU A 18 -29.63 24.93 -32.91
C LEU A 18 -29.49 24.60 -31.42
N SER A 19 -30.59 24.53 -30.66
CA SER A 19 -30.53 24.18 -29.24
C SER A 19 -30.04 22.75 -29.05
N ARG A 20 -30.52 21.79 -29.85
CA ARG A 20 -30.05 20.40 -29.81
C ARG A 20 -28.57 20.28 -30.20
N SER A 21 -28.10 21.06 -31.18
CA SER A 21 -26.69 21.16 -31.58
C SER A 21 -25.81 21.73 -30.46
N TRP A 22 -26.28 22.75 -29.74
CA TRP A 22 -25.58 23.33 -28.60
C TRP A 22 -25.47 22.36 -27.42
N TRP A 23 -26.55 21.65 -27.10
CA TRP A 23 -26.54 20.61 -26.06
C TRP A 23 -25.61 19.45 -26.46
N GLN A 24 -25.63 19.01 -27.72
CA GLN A 24 -24.68 18.01 -28.23
C GLN A 24 -23.23 18.47 -28.11
N GLY A 25 -22.93 19.73 -28.45
CA GLY A 25 -21.60 20.32 -28.27
C GLY A 25 -21.16 20.34 -26.81
N LEU A 26 -22.03 20.76 -25.89
CA LEU A 26 -21.77 20.76 -24.46
C LEU A 26 -21.53 19.34 -23.90
N PHE A 27 -22.31 18.35 -24.34
CA PHE A 27 -22.11 16.95 -23.95
C PHE A 27 -20.77 16.40 -24.44
N VAL A 28 -20.37 16.69 -25.68
CA VAL A 28 -19.07 16.26 -26.21
C VAL A 28 -17.92 16.92 -25.43
N ILE A 29 -18.02 18.23 -25.17
CA ILE A 29 -17.00 18.95 -24.38
C ILE A 29 -16.90 18.38 -22.96
N ALA A 30 -18.03 18.13 -22.29
CA ALA A 30 -18.06 17.55 -20.96
C ALA A 30 -17.48 16.13 -20.93
N ALA A 31 -17.78 15.30 -21.93
CA ALA A 31 -17.24 13.95 -22.06
C ALA A 31 -15.72 13.97 -22.29
N VAL A 32 -15.22 14.85 -23.16
CA VAL A 32 -13.78 15.03 -23.40
C VAL A 32 -13.10 15.52 -22.12
N ALA A 33 -13.66 16.52 -21.45
CA ALA A 33 -13.11 17.03 -20.19
C ALA A 33 -13.05 15.94 -19.11
N ALA A 34 -14.11 15.14 -18.95
CA ALA A 34 -14.15 14.02 -18.01
C ALA A 34 -13.11 12.95 -18.36
N ALA A 35 -12.99 12.58 -19.64
CA ALA A 35 -11.98 11.64 -20.11
C ALA A 35 -10.56 12.16 -19.86
N SER A 36 -10.28 13.44 -20.17
CA SER A 36 -8.99 14.07 -19.90
C SER A 36 -8.66 14.11 -18.41
N VAL A 37 -9.63 14.42 -17.55
CA VAL A 37 -9.46 14.39 -16.09
C VAL A 37 -9.14 12.97 -15.62
N LEU A 38 -9.88 11.96 -16.09
CA LEU A 38 -9.62 10.55 -15.76
C LEU A 38 -8.23 10.09 -16.24
N THR A 39 -7.83 10.47 -17.46
CA THR A 39 -6.49 10.17 -17.98
C THR A 39 -5.40 10.85 -17.15
N LEU A 40 -5.59 12.10 -16.74
CA LEU A 40 -4.64 12.82 -15.87
C LEU A 40 -4.53 12.19 -14.48
N ILE A 41 -5.64 11.74 -13.89
CA ILE A 41 -5.64 11.00 -12.62
C ILE A 41 -4.88 9.68 -12.79
N SER A 42 -5.21 8.90 -13.83
CA SER A 42 -4.55 7.62 -14.10
C SER A 42 -3.05 7.78 -14.34
N LEU A 43 -2.62 8.78 -15.10
CA LEU A 43 -1.20 9.06 -15.33
C LEU A 43 -0.48 9.46 -14.03
N ARG A 44 -1.12 10.26 -13.18
CA ARG A 44 -0.55 10.63 -11.88
C ARG A 44 -0.42 9.43 -10.95
N ASP A 45 -1.43 8.58 -10.87
CA ASP A 45 -1.40 7.39 -10.03
C ASP A 45 -0.32 6.41 -10.52
N PHE A 46 -0.22 6.21 -11.83
CA PHE A 46 0.82 5.38 -12.45
C PHE A 46 2.24 5.92 -12.19
N GLN A 47 2.44 7.24 -12.29
CA GLN A 47 3.74 7.84 -11.97
C GLN A 47 4.10 7.74 -10.50
N ARG A 48 3.12 7.85 -9.59
CA ARG A 48 3.34 7.64 -8.15
C ARG A 48 3.73 6.20 -7.82
N GLU A 49 3.14 5.22 -8.51
CA GLU A 49 3.55 3.82 -8.38
C GLU A 49 4.94 3.54 -8.97
N ALA A 50 5.35 4.29 -9.99
CA ALA A 50 6.65 4.12 -10.65
C ALA A 50 7.84 4.65 -9.84
N VAL A 51 7.63 5.63 -8.94
CA VAL A 51 8.71 6.14 -8.07
C VAL A 51 8.98 5.12 -6.96
N PRO A 52 10.18 4.51 -6.88
CA PRO A 52 10.46 3.52 -5.86
C PRO A 52 10.44 4.17 -4.47
N PRO A 53 9.91 3.49 -3.43
CA PRO A 53 9.90 4.02 -2.08
C PRO A 53 11.34 4.25 -1.58
N GLU A 54 11.57 5.36 -0.90
CA GLU A 54 12.89 5.75 -0.39
C GLU A 54 13.21 5.09 0.95
N ASN A 55 12.20 4.67 1.71
CA ASN A 55 12.28 4.24 3.10
C ASN A 55 12.27 2.72 3.31
N ARG A 56 12.40 1.93 2.24
CA ARG A 56 12.48 0.47 2.32
C ARG A 56 13.20 -0.13 1.11
N PRO A 57 13.78 -1.33 1.24
CA PRO A 57 14.29 -2.10 0.12
C PRO A 57 13.26 -2.20 -1.00
N ILE A 58 13.76 -2.06 -2.23
CA ILE A 58 12.96 -2.17 -3.45
C ILE A 58 13.29 -3.49 -4.14
N GLN A 59 12.38 -3.98 -4.96
CA GLN A 59 12.68 -5.11 -5.82
C GLN A 59 13.88 -4.74 -6.70
N SER A 60 14.93 -5.56 -6.61
CA SER A 60 16.14 -5.31 -7.37
C SER A 60 15.91 -5.64 -8.85
N HIS A 61 16.34 -4.72 -9.72
CA HIS A 61 16.39 -4.92 -11.17
C HIS A 61 17.76 -5.40 -11.63
N ILE A 62 18.49 -6.16 -10.79
CA ILE A 62 19.76 -6.78 -11.20
C ILE A 62 19.53 -7.57 -12.48
N ALA A 63 20.42 -7.33 -13.46
CA ALA A 63 20.39 -8.03 -14.74
C ALA A 63 20.37 -9.56 -14.50
N GLY A 64 19.37 -10.24 -15.07
CA GLY A 64 19.18 -11.68 -14.92
C GLY A 64 18.18 -12.12 -13.84
N TYR A 65 17.73 -11.23 -12.94
CA TYR A 65 16.65 -11.56 -12.01
C TYR A 65 15.27 -11.33 -12.66
N VAL A 66 14.56 -12.42 -13.00
CA VAL A 66 13.30 -12.38 -13.79
C VAL A 66 12.02 -12.56 -12.97
N SER A 67 12.13 -12.65 -11.63
CA SER A 67 11.04 -13.03 -10.71
C SER A 67 10.45 -14.43 -10.96
N SER A 68 9.60 -14.89 -10.05
CA SER A 68 8.90 -16.18 -10.21
C SER A 68 7.83 -16.17 -11.30
N ASN A 69 7.36 -15.00 -11.74
CA ASN A 69 6.32 -14.89 -12.77
C ASN A 69 6.80 -15.40 -14.13
N ALA A 70 8.08 -15.20 -14.47
CA ALA A 70 8.67 -15.71 -15.70
C ALA A 70 8.66 -17.25 -15.78
N CYS A 71 8.72 -17.92 -14.62
CA CYS A 71 8.74 -19.38 -14.53
C CYS A 71 7.35 -20.02 -14.73
N ARG A 72 6.27 -19.25 -14.53
CA ARG A 72 4.89 -19.78 -14.40
C ARG A 72 4.41 -20.54 -15.63
N ALA A 73 4.70 -20.05 -16.83
CA ALA A 73 4.18 -20.64 -18.07
C ALA A 73 4.80 -22.01 -18.37
N CYS A 74 6.11 -22.17 -18.16
CA CYS A 74 6.83 -23.41 -18.44
C CYS A 74 6.80 -24.40 -17.26
N HIS A 75 6.65 -23.91 -16.02
CA HIS A 75 6.65 -24.73 -14.80
C HIS A 75 5.38 -24.54 -13.95
N PRO A 76 4.18 -24.83 -14.48
CA PRO A 76 2.92 -24.52 -13.80
C PRO A 76 2.74 -25.28 -12.48
N GLY A 77 3.15 -26.55 -12.40
CA GLY A 77 3.05 -27.36 -11.18
C GLY A 77 3.94 -26.85 -10.04
N ASN A 78 5.21 -26.57 -10.35
CA ASN A 78 6.15 -26.01 -9.37
C ASN A 78 5.76 -24.60 -8.93
N TYR A 79 5.28 -23.78 -9.88
CA TYR A 79 4.75 -22.46 -9.54
C TYR A 79 3.55 -22.59 -8.60
N ALA A 80 2.59 -23.48 -8.89
CA ALA A 80 1.40 -23.66 -8.07
C ALA A 80 1.73 -24.13 -6.65
N SER A 81 2.63 -25.11 -6.49
CA SER A 81 3.04 -25.60 -5.16
C SER A 81 3.78 -24.54 -4.36
N TRP A 82 4.73 -23.82 -4.98
CA TRP A 82 5.42 -22.70 -4.35
C TRP A 82 4.45 -21.57 -3.97
N HIS A 83 3.56 -21.20 -4.90
CA HIS A 83 2.59 -20.13 -4.70
C HIS A 83 1.56 -20.51 -3.63
N ALA A 84 1.26 -21.78 -3.41
CA ALA A 84 0.41 -22.21 -2.30
C ALA A 84 1.14 -22.18 -0.93
N SER A 85 2.48 -22.10 -0.93
CA SER A 85 3.28 -22.10 0.30
C SER A 85 3.45 -20.71 0.92
N PHE A 86 3.87 -20.66 2.18
CA PHE A 86 4.23 -19.44 2.89
C PHE A 86 5.50 -18.76 2.35
N HIS A 87 6.32 -19.45 1.55
CA HIS A 87 7.53 -18.85 0.97
C HIS A 87 7.21 -17.69 0.03
N ARG A 88 6.10 -17.77 -0.73
CA ARG A 88 5.71 -16.67 -1.63
C ARG A 88 5.34 -15.38 -0.91
N THR A 89 4.96 -15.48 0.36
CA THR A 89 4.52 -14.38 1.23
C THR A 89 5.50 -14.15 2.39
N MET A 90 6.73 -14.65 2.26
CA MET A 90 7.74 -14.53 3.33
C MET A 90 8.09 -13.07 3.62
N THR A 91 8.21 -12.22 2.59
CA THR A 91 8.47 -10.78 2.79
C THR A 91 7.37 -10.01 2.08
N GLN A 92 6.68 -9.15 2.81
CA GLN A 92 5.56 -8.37 2.31
C GLN A 92 5.71 -6.90 2.67
N VAL A 93 5.23 -6.03 1.79
CA VAL A 93 5.02 -4.62 2.12
C VAL A 93 4.01 -4.52 3.26
N ALA A 94 4.31 -3.68 4.26
CA ALA A 94 3.39 -3.44 5.36
C ALA A 94 2.13 -2.71 4.85
N THR A 95 1.00 -3.39 4.95
CA THR A 95 -0.34 -2.93 4.57
C THR A 95 -1.36 -3.50 5.57
N PRO A 96 -2.59 -2.98 5.62
CA PRO A 96 -3.62 -3.56 6.47
C PRO A 96 -3.88 -5.06 6.23
N GLY A 97 -3.61 -5.57 5.02
CA GLY A 97 -3.80 -6.99 4.68
C GLY A 97 -2.59 -7.89 4.94
N SER A 98 -1.42 -7.34 5.23
CA SER A 98 -0.19 -8.10 5.45
C SER A 98 0.33 -8.06 6.90
N LEU A 99 -0.22 -7.17 7.72
CA LEU A 99 0.09 -7.03 9.14
C LEU A 99 -0.91 -7.79 10.02
N PRO A 100 -0.57 -8.06 11.29
CA PRO A 100 -1.50 -8.67 12.23
C PRO A 100 -2.75 -7.81 12.43
N PRO A 101 -3.89 -8.44 12.77
CA PRO A 101 -5.11 -7.70 13.09
C PRO A 101 -4.86 -6.75 14.28
N ASP A 102 -5.65 -5.68 14.36
CA ASP A 102 -5.59 -4.69 15.46
C ASP A 102 -4.21 -4.05 15.67
N MET A 103 -3.36 -4.02 14.65
CA MET A 103 -2.04 -3.39 14.71
C MET A 103 -2.11 -1.91 15.16
N ASP A 104 -3.19 -1.20 14.88
CA ASP A 104 -3.43 0.18 15.30
C ASP A 104 -3.78 0.35 16.79
N LYS A 105 -4.03 -0.77 17.49
CA LYS A 105 -4.28 -0.82 18.94
C LYS A 105 -3.09 -1.38 19.72
N LEU A 106 -1.97 -1.63 19.06
CA LEU A 106 -0.79 -2.22 19.68
C LEU A 106 -0.21 -1.30 20.75
N GLU A 107 -0.20 -1.78 21.99
CA GLU A 107 0.54 -1.19 23.10
C GLU A 107 1.35 -2.30 23.79
N LEU A 108 2.67 -2.15 23.83
CA LEU A 108 3.59 -3.14 24.36
C LEU A 108 4.63 -2.47 25.26
N ALA A 109 5.16 -3.22 26.22
CA ALA A 109 6.27 -2.79 27.05
C ALA A 109 7.31 -3.91 27.14
N PHE A 110 8.58 -3.56 26.95
CA PHE A 110 9.69 -4.49 27.10
C PHE A 110 10.99 -3.75 27.39
N ASN A 111 11.79 -4.29 28.30
CA ASN A 111 13.10 -3.79 28.73
C ASN A 111 13.15 -2.28 29.01
N GLY A 112 12.21 -1.78 29.82
CA GLY A 112 12.14 -0.36 30.22
C GLY A 112 11.70 0.59 29.10
N ARG A 113 11.18 0.07 27.98
CA ARG A 113 10.61 0.85 26.88
C ARG A 113 9.15 0.49 26.64
N GLU A 114 8.38 1.48 26.22
CA GLU A 114 6.99 1.32 25.82
C GLU A 114 6.83 1.67 24.34
N TYR A 115 6.02 0.88 23.65
CA TYR A 115 5.78 0.95 22.22
C TYR A 115 4.29 1.12 21.99
N LYS A 116 3.93 2.06 21.13
CA LYS A 116 2.55 2.31 20.74
C LYS A 116 2.46 2.41 19.24
N ALA A 117 1.54 1.67 18.64
CA ALA A 117 1.27 1.82 17.22
C ALA A 117 0.17 2.83 16.94
N GLU A 118 0.21 3.38 15.74
CA GLU A 118 -0.81 4.25 15.22
C GLU A 118 -0.99 4.00 13.71
N ARG A 119 -2.19 4.25 13.21
CA ARG A 119 -2.52 4.10 11.79
C ARG A 119 -2.81 5.46 11.17
N ARG A 120 -2.19 5.72 10.01
CA ARG A 120 -2.44 6.90 9.17
C ARG A 120 -2.80 6.44 7.77
N GLY A 121 -4.10 6.40 7.46
CA GLY A 121 -4.60 5.81 6.20
C GLY A 121 -4.28 4.32 6.10
N ASN A 122 -3.46 3.92 5.12
CA ASN A 122 -3.01 2.53 4.94
C ASN A 122 -1.61 2.25 5.52
N LYS A 123 -1.00 3.24 6.18
CA LYS A 123 0.33 3.12 6.78
C LYS A 123 0.20 2.95 8.29
N PHE A 124 1.15 2.21 8.86
CA PHE A 124 1.26 1.98 10.30
C PHE A 124 2.58 2.55 10.78
N PHE A 125 2.58 3.08 11.99
CA PHE A 125 3.74 3.66 12.64
C PHE A 125 3.84 3.14 14.05
N VAL A 126 5.06 3.09 14.58
CA VAL A 126 5.35 2.78 15.97
C VAL A 126 6.05 3.97 16.60
N ARG A 127 5.58 4.38 17.78
CA ARG A 127 6.25 5.33 18.65
C ARG A 127 6.86 4.58 19.82
N THR A 128 8.06 4.98 20.20
CA THR A 128 8.79 4.38 21.32
C THR A 128 9.09 5.45 22.35
N ARG A 129 9.04 5.08 23.63
CA ARG A 129 9.52 5.91 24.74
C ARG A 129 10.27 5.09 25.78
N PRO A 130 11.16 5.71 26.56
CA PRO A 130 11.51 5.19 27.88
C PRO A 130 10.26 5.11 28.76
N GLN A 131 10.21 4.12 29.65
CA GLN A 131 9.12 4.00 30.62
C GLN A 131 8.99 5.28 31.46
N GLY A 132 7.77 5.84 31.52
CA GLY A 132 7.50 7.11 32.20
C GLY A 132 8.01 8.38 31.48
N GLY A 133 8.61 8.24 30.29
CA GLY A 133 9.05 9.37 29.45
C GLY A 133 8.05 9.77 28.37
N ASP A 134 8.52 10.62 27.47
CA ASP A 134 7.76 11.07 26.29
C ASP A 134 8.01 10.18 25.08
N TYR A 135 6.99 10.06 24.21
CA TYR A 135 7.13 9.37 22.93
C TYR A 135 7.98 10.16 21.96
N GLY A 136 8.97 9.49 21.39
CA GLY A 136 9.72 10.00 20.25
C GLY A 136 8.89 10.09 18.98
N GLU A 137 9.58 10.42 17.89
CA GLU A 137 9.00 10.47 16.56
C GLU A 137 8.49 9.10 16.10
N PRO A 138 7.37 9.06 15.35
CA PRO A 138 6.80 7.84 14.82
C PRO A 138 7.66 7.27 13.70
N GLN A 139 8.04 6.01 13.80
CA GLN A 139 8.73 5.26 12.74
C GLN A 139 7.71 4.44 11.94
N GLN A 140 7.68 4.59 10.62
CA GLN A 140 6.77 3.80 9.79
C GLN A 140 7.16 2.31 9.81
N VAL A 141 6.17 1.43 9.97
CA VAL A 141 6.28 0.00 9.64
C VAL A 141 6.21 -0.11 8.12
N VAL A 142 7.27 -0.60 7.49
CA VAL A 142 7.42 -0.57 6.03
C VAL A 142 7.42 -1.95 5.38
N LEU A 143 7.88 -2.97 6.11
CA LEU A 143 7.86 -4.39 5.69
C LEU A 143 7.46 -5.29 6.86
N ALA A 144 7.02 -6.50 6.51
CA ALA A 144 6.87 -7.62 7.42
C ALA A 144 7.55 -8.87 6.83
N THR A 145 8.21 -9.65 7.67
CA THR A 145 8.80 -10.94 7.32
C THR A 145 8.17 -12.07 8.11
N GLY A 146 7.79 -13.15 7.45
CA GLY A 146 7.09 -14.29 8.04
C GLY A 146 5.58 -14.25 7.80
N SER A 147 4.99 -15.42 7.59
CA SER A 147 3.56 -15.58 7.29
C SER A 147 2.90 -16.85 7.84
N HIS A 148 3.66 -17.72 8.53
CA HIS A 148 3.12 -18.98 9.07
C HIS A 148 3.16 -19.05 10.60
N ASN A 149 4.36 -19.08 11.19
CA ASN A 149 4.52 -19.27 12.64
C ASN A 149 4.78 -17.95 13.36
N LEU A 150 5.70 -17.16 12.82
CA LEU A 150 6.14 -15.88 13.37
C LEU A 150 6.12 -14.84 12.26
N GLN A 151 5.73 -13.61 12.60
CA GLN A 151 5.86 -12.44 11.75
C GLN A 151 6.65 -11.36 12.47
N ILE A 152 7.72 -10.88 11.83
CA ILE A 152 8.60 -9.83 12.32
C ILE A 152 8.33 -8.57 11.50
N LEU A 153 8.22 -7.43 12.18
CA LEU A 153 8.00 -6.14 11.53
C LEU A 153 9.33 -5.38 11.35
N TRP A 154 9.39 -4.57 10.31
CA TRP A 154 10.53 -3.71 10.01
C TRP A 154 10.11 -2.25 9.98
N LEU A 155 10.81 -1.44 10.76
CA LEU A 155 10.65 -0.01 10.87
C LEU A 155 11.66 0.71 9.97
N GLU A 156 11.24 1.83 9.37
CA GLU A 156 12.18 2.76 8.75
C GLU A 156 13.09 3.41 9.81
N THR A 157 14.33 3.71 9.43
CA THR A 157 15.28 4.42 10.29
C THR A 157 15.42 5.91 9.94
N GLY A 158 14.88 6.31 8.79
CA GLY A 158 15.15 7.62 8.18
C GLY A 158 16.49 7.69 7.43
N ASP A 159 17.34 6.67 7.53
CA ASP A 159 18.61 6.56 6.80
C ASP A 159 18.43 5.72 5.52
N GLY A 160 17.93 6.38 4.48
CA GLY A 160 17.64 5.75 3.20
C GLY A 160 16.74 4.52 3.34
N ARG A 161 17.21 3.38 2.83
CA ARG A 161 16.48 2.10 2.84
C ARG A 161 16.90 1.15 3.97
N THR A 162 17.68 1.64 4.93
CA THR A 162 18.06 0.87 6.11
C THR A 162 16.84 0.66 6.99
N LEU A 163 16.69 -0.57 7.49
CA LEU A 163 15.56 -0.97 8.31
C LEU A 163 16.03 -1.41 9.68
N GLN A 164 15.23 -1.09 10.68
CA GLN A 164 15.38 -1.60 12.03
C GLN A 164 14.30 -2.66 12.28
N GLN A 165 14.68 -3.78 12.87
CA GLN A 165 13.71 -4.78 13.29
C GLN A 165 12.90 -4.26 14.49
N PHE A 166 11.58 -4.41 14.44
CA PHE A 166 10.72 -4.18 15.61
C PHE A 166 11.00 -5.27 16.66
N PRO A 167 11.20 -4.93 17.95
CA PRO A 167 11.68 -5.89 18.95
C PRO A 167 10.69 -6.99 19.32
N PHE A 168 9.48 -6.98 18.78
CA PHE A 168 8.49 -8.04 18.99
C PHE A 168 8.20 -8.78 17.70
N GLY A 169 8.07 -10.09 17.81
CA GLY A 169 7.49 -10.94 16.78
C GLY A 169 6.04 -11.25 17.14
N TYR A 170 5.18 -11.33 16.12
CA TYR A 170 3.82 -11.81 16.26
C TYR A 170 3.77 -13.32 16.02
N ILE A 171 3.41 -14.08 17.05
CA ILE A 171 3.20 -15.52 16.98
C ILE A 171 1.80 -15.75 16.39
N VAL A 172 1.75 -16.25 15.16
CA VAL A 172 0.53 -16.25 14.33
C VAL A 172 -0.54 -17.17 14.90
N ALA A 173 -0.17 -18.38 15.31
CA ALA A 173 -1.11 -19.36 15.86
C ALA A 173 -1.75 -18.87 17.16
N GLU A 174 -0.95 -18.23 18.01
CA GLU A 174 -1.37 -17.75 19.34
C GLU A 174 -1.96 -16.34 19.33
N LYS A 175 -1.89 -15.66 18.18
CA LYS A 175 -2.34 -14.28 18.00
C LYS A 175 -1.78 -13.33 19.04
N MET A 176 -0.50 -13.49 19.36
CA MET A 176 0.16 -12.76 20.43
C MET A 176 1.48 -12.16 19.98
N TRP A 177 1.83 -11.04 20.60
CA TRP A 177 3.16 -10.45 20.47
C TRP A 177 4.06 -10.98 21.58
N ALA A 178 5.29 -11.32 21.22
CA ALA A 178 6.32 -11.70 22.16
C ALA A 178 7.63 -11.00 21.81
N PRO A 179 8.45 -10.58 22.80
CA PRO A 179 9.77 -10.05 22.54
C PRO A 179 10.57 -11.07 21.70
N THR A 180 11.16 -10.63 20.60
CA THR A 180 11.89 -11.54 19.71
C THR A 180 13.01 -12.26 20.45
N VAL A 181 13.72 -11.56 21.36
CA VAL A 181 14.74 -12.16 22.24
C VAL A 181 14.24 -13.28 23.15
N GLU A 182 12.92 -13.35 23.42
CA GLU A 182 12.29 -14.42 24.21
C GLU A 182 11.69 -15.53 23.33
N THR A 183 11.57 -15.29 22.02
CA THR A 183 11.08 -16.29 21.05
C THR A 183 12.19 -17.18 20.47
N PHE A 184 13.45 -16.75 20.58
CA PHE A 184 14.61 -17.48 20.05
C PHE A 184 15.57 -17.87 21.18
N LEU A 185 16.26 -19.01 21.01
CA LEU A 185 17.37 -19.37 21.87
C LEU A 185 18.56 -18.45 21.56
N ILE A 186 18.81 -17.48 22.44
CA ILE A 186 19.92 -16.54 22.33
C ILE A 186 20.90 -16.69 23.51
N PRO A 187 22.19 -16.35 23.33
CA PRO A 187 23.14 -16.32 24.44
C PRO A 187 22.67 -15.40 25.58
N PRO A 188 22.79 -15.81 26.87
CA PRO A 188 22.21 -15.11 28.01
C PRO A 188 22.80 -13.73 28.29
N ARG A 189 23.93 -13.39 27.64
CA ARG A 189 24.58 -12.08 27.74
C ARG A 189 23.95 -11.04 26.81
N ILE A 190 23.18 -11.47 25.82
CA ILE A 190 22.50 -10.59 24.86
C ILE A 190 21.13 -10.26 25.44
N LYS A 191 20.97 -9.04 25.93
CA LYS A 191 19.71 -8.54 26.49
C LYS A 191 18.85 -7.81 25.46
N GLU A 192 19.48 -7.34 24.38
CA GLU A 192 18.84 -6.68 23.25
C GLU A 192 19.59 -7.03 21.97
N TYR A 193 18.88 -7.10 20.84
CA TYR A 193 19.46 -7.45 19.54
C TYR A 193 18.90 -6.54 18.44
N TYR A 194 19.00 -5.22 18.58
CA TYR A 194 18.41 -4.27 17.62
C TYR A 194 19.20 -2.97 17.54
#